data_AF-A0A7C4YMT6-F1
#
_entry.id   AF-A0A7C4YMT6-F1
#
_cell.length_a   1.000
_cell.length_b   1.000
_cell.length_c   1.000
_cell.angle_alpha   90.00
_cell.angle_beta   90.00
_cell.angle_gamma   90.00
#
_symmetry.space_group_name_H-M   'P 1'
#
loop_
_entity.id
_entity.type
_entity.pdbx_description
1 polymer ?
#
loop_
_entity_poly.entity_id
_entity_poly.type
_entity_poly.pdbx_seq_one_letter_code
_entity_poly.pdbx_strand_id
1 'polypeptide(L)'
;MYRFSVATTVLFVVAVSALAQPAFDPAKRAAAIAPLIDAQTIAVARIDLERLNAGELAERLAKAANLKEAEAAPMIQRANETQARLMKLGARELYVLASFADLHDPFIVYVPLADDADGRLLFDRIEPWFPTLFDGESQRAFTHKNGRFFAGSRKALEYVNSLKSEDRPELAKAFAAAGDTAVQVLLIPSADHRRVVEEMLTQLPKEFGFLSGKKLSAGLRWAAFAFDTRPKWSFYGTIQSQDAASAKIMRDFTLDLLQQFGKVKGPADKTIAQAFGRDFDQLVQALTPEVAGDRLVLKADESRITDVLAKSYSLQTQSASQVRRANQLKQIGIAIHSYADTHGSFPQRAMSGEPGAKPESRKPLLSWRVYLLPYLEQDALFKQFRLDEPWDSEHNRKLIARMPAVYSSGDKALAAAGKTRLVTPMIKNGVFESEGPPVKFSDITDGTSNTVMIVEAAEESAVVWTRPDDLPIDEKAPAKGIFGANAGGALMLFADGSVHHIKKSIDAKNLLYLFLRNDGNPVQVP
;
A
#
# COMPACT_ATOMS: atom_id res chain seq x y z
N MET A 1 -0.20 -3.32 -12.90
CA MET A 1 -1.48 -2.62 -12.67
C MET A 1 -1.59 -1.95 -11.30
N TYR A 2 -1.10 -2.55 -10.21
CA TYR A 2 -1.06 -1.89 -8.87
C TYR A 2 -0.13 -0.67 -8.76
N ARG A 3 0.85 -0.52 -9.67
CA ARG A 3 1.84 0.57 -9.63
C ARG A 3 1.34 1.89 -10.23
N PHE A 4 0.32 1.86 -11.11
CA PHE A 4 -0.26 3.07 -11.70
C PHE A 4 -1.24 3.79 -10.75
N SER A 5 -1.83 3.09 -9.76
CA SER A 5 -2.70 3.73 -8.76
C SER A 5 -1.93 4.42 -7.64
N VAL A 6 -0.62 4.15 -7.50
CA VAL A 6 0.25 4.81 -6.52
C VAL A 6 0.56 6.24 -6.97
N ALA A 7 0.74 6.48 -8.27
CA ALA A 7 0.96 7.83 -8.81
C ALA A 7 -0.23 8.79 -8.57
N THR A 8 -1.45 8.28 -8.41
CA THR A 8 -2.65 9.08 -8.10
C THR A 8 -2.80 9.39 -6.61
N THR A 9 -2.02 8.74 -5.74
CA THR A 9 -2.20 8.80 -4.27
C THR A 9 -1.26 9.82 -3.58
N VAL A 10 -0.30 10.42 -4.29
CA VAL A 10 0.88 11.04 -3.62
C VAL A 10 0.90 12.58 -3.60
N LEU A 11 -0.21 13.24 -3.93
CA LEU A 11 -0.32 14.70 -3.78
C LEU A 11 -1.52 15.13 -2.94
N PHE A 12 -1.55 14.72 -1.67
CA PHE A 12 -2.50 15.27 -0.70
C PHE A 12 -1.90 15.35 0.71
N VAL A 13 -1.30 16.51 1.06
CA VAL A 13 -1.11 16.97 2.45
C VAL A 13 -1.36 18.50 2.49
N VAL A 14 -1.92 19.09 3.59
CA VAL A 14 -2.90 20.25 3.67
C VAL A 14 -2.84 21.12 4.95
N ALA A 15 -3.29 22.44 4.97
CA ALA A 15 -3.78 23.52 5.97
C ALA A 15 -3.10 24.82 6.76
N VAL A 16 -3.43 26.11 6.55
CA VAL A 16 -3.49 27.21 7.61
C VAL A 16 -2.24 27.97 8.21
N SER A 17 -2.04 29.28 7.94
CA SER A 17 -2.56 30.46 8.70
C SER A 17 -2.36 31.80 7.96
N ALA A 18 -3.26 32.78 8.15
CA ALA A 18 -3.35 34.02 7.38
C ALA A 18 -2.66 35.20 8.08
N LEU A 19 -1.63 35.75 7.43
CA LEU A 19 -1.18 37.13 7.57
C LEU A 19 -1.23 37.74 6.17
N ALA A 20 -1.63 39.00 6.06
CA ALA A 20 -1.89 39.71 4.80
C ALA A 20 -0.85 39.37 3.72
N GLN A 21 -1.20 38.39 2.87
CA GLN A 21 -0.31 37.95 1.80
C GLN A 21 -0.35 39.02 0.70
N PRO A 22 0.80 39.35 0.08
CA PRO A 22 0.81 40.21 -1.09
C PRO A 22 -0.13 39.63 -2.15
N ALA A 23 -0.81 40.50 -2.90
CA ALA A 23 -1.75 40.09 -3.94
C ALA A 23 -1.13 38.97 -4.81
N PHE A 24 -1.85 37.86 -4.94
CA PHE A 24 -1.39 36.72 -5.71
C PHE A 24 -1.08 37.12 -7.16
N ASP A 25 0.16 36.92 -7.56
CA ASP A 25 0.64 37.14 -8.91
C ASP A 25 1.09 35.80 -9.53
N PRO A 26 0.29 35.20 -10.44
CA PRO A 26 0.62 33.93 -11.08
C PRO A 26 1.84 34.05 -12.00
N ALA A 27 2.12 35.21 -12.59
CA ALA A 27 3.29 35.42 -13.44
C ALA A 27 4.56 35.45 -12.60
N LYS A 28 4.54 36.16 -11.46
CA LYS A 28 5.64 36.13 -10.49
C LYS A 28 5.90 34.72 -9.95
N ARG A 29 4.83 33.95 -9.66
CA ARG A 29 4.95 32.56 -9.21
C ARG A 29 5.55 31.65 -10.28
N ALA A 30 5.15 31.81 -11.54
CA ALA A 30 5.75 31.09 -12.66
C ALA A 30 7.24 31.46 -12.83
N ALA A 31 7.58 32.75 -12.76
CA ALA A 31 8.95 33.24 -12.90
C ALA A 31 9.92 32.68 -11.83
N ALA A 32 9.42 32.42 -10.61
CA ALA A 32 10.23 31.87 -9.52
C ALA A 32 10.77 30.46 -9.83
N ILE A 33 10.03 29.66 -10.62
CA ILE A 33 10.41 28.28 -10.96
C ILE A 33 10.77 28.09 -12.44
N ALA A 34 10.52 29.08 -13.30
CA ALA A 34 10.88 29.02 -14.73
C ALA A 34 12.34 28.59 -15.00
N PRO A 35 13.35 29.00 -14.19
CA PRO A 35 14.72 28.52 -14.38
C PRO A 35 14.93 27.02 -14.13
N LEU A 36 13.94 26.32 -13.56
CA LEU A 36 13.99 24.90 -13.20
C LEU A 36 13.17 24.03 -14.14
N ILE A 37 12.61 24.62 -15.21
CA ILE A 37 11.66 23.98 -16.12
C ILE A 37 12.19 24.12 -17.54
N ASP A 38 12.06 23.06 -18.32
CA ASP A 38 12.44 22.99 -19.73
C ASP A 38 11.36 22.25 -20.55
N ALA A 39 11.65 21.90 -21.81
CA ALA A 39 10.74 21.10 -22.63
C ALA A 39 10.44 19.69 -22.10
N GLN A 40 11.30 19.09 -21.27
CA GLN A 40 11.14 17.74 -20.71
C GLN A 40 10.27 17.74 -19.44
N THR A 41 10.06 18.90 -18.83
CA THR A 41 9.19 19.03 -17.67
C THR A 41 7.72 18.93 -18.07
N ILE A 42 7.01 17.94 -17.52
CA ILE A 42 5.60 17.64 -17.81
C ILE A 42 4.65 18.07 -16.71
N ALA A 43 5.13 18.18 -15.47
CA ALA A 43 4.30 18.56 -14.35
C ALA A 43 5.06 19.33 -13.27
N VAL A 44 4.32 20.17 -12.56
CA VAL A 44 4.79 20.93 -11.40
C VAL A 44 3.74 20.80 -10.31
N ALA A 45 4.10 20.26 -9.16
CA ALA A 45 3.31 20.40 -7.95
C ALA A 45 3.96 21.44 -7.05
N ARG A 46 3.15 22.31 -6.44
CA ARG A 46 3.53 23.24 -5.37
C ARG A 46 2.70 22.92 -4.15
N ILE A 47 3.35 22.89 -3.00
CA ILE A 47 2.75 22.75 -1.68
C ILE A 47 3.20 23.96 -0.85
N ASP A 48 2.25 24.77 -0.43
CA ASP A 48 2.47 25.92 0.45
C ASP A 48 2.37 25.45 1.90
N LEU A 49 3.52 25.28 2.57
CA LEU A 49 3.63 24.73 3.93
C LEU A 49 3.04 25.67 5.00
N GLU A 50 2.94 26.96 4.71
CA GLU A 50 2.33 27.96 5.62
C GLU A 50 0.82 27.96 5.52
N ARG A 51 0.29 27.68 4.32
CA ARG A 51 -1.12 27.36 4.12
C ARG A 51 -1.39 25.87 4.34
N LEU A 52 -0.42 25.11 4.91
CA LEU A 52 -0.50 23.69 5.28
C LEU A 52 -0.61 23.42 6.81
N ASN A 53 -1.44 22.47 7.31
CA ASN A 53 -1.83 22.04 8.71
C ASN A 53 -2.21 20.57 8.56
N ALA A 54 -1.13 19.82 8.41
CA ALA A 54 -1.16 18.42 8.07
C ALA A 54 -1.91 17.60 9.14
N GLY A 55 -1.96 18.09 10.38
CA GLY A 55 -2.74 17.48 11.46
C GLY A 55 -4.24 17.55 11.24
N GLU A 56 -4.79 18.72 10.92
CA GLU A 56 -6.23 18.86 10.65
C GLU A 56 -6.65 18.03 9.44
N LEU A 57 -5.80 17.93 8.42
CA LEU A 57 -6.02 16.98 7.33
C LEU A 57 -6.09 15.54 7.82
N ALA A 58 -5.04 15.11 8.53
CA ALA A 58 -4.94 13.75 9.03
C ALA A 58 -6.12 13.40 9.93
N GLU A 59 -6.59 14.35 10.73
CA GLU A 59 -7.73 14.20 11.62
C GLU A 59 -9.04 14.04 10.83
N ARG A 60 -9.31 14.95 9.88
CA ARG A 60 -10.52 14.87 9.05
C ARG A 60 -10.54 13.59 8.21
N LEU A 61 -9.40 13.17 7.66
CA LEU A 61 -9.28 11.90 6.93
C LEU A 61 -9.49 10.69 7.84
N ALA A 62 -8.91 10.69 9.04
CA ALA A 62 -9.11 9.62 10.00
C ALA A 62 -10.57 9.50 10.42
N LYS A 63 -11.24 10.64 10.64
CA LYS A 63 -12.67 10.70 10.97
C LYS A 63 -13.52 10.18 9.81
N ALA A 64 -13.26 10.63 8.58
CA ALA A 64 -13.99 10.17 7.40
C ALA A 64 -13.79 8.66 7.15
N ALA A 65 -12.58 8.13 7.43
CA ALA A 65 -12.27 6.71 7.37
C ALA A 65 -12.77 5.89 8.57
N ASN A 66 -13.51 6.51 9.52
CA ASN A 66 -13.98 5.90 10.76
C ASN A 66 -12.88 5.20 11.57
N LEU A 67 -11.66 5.76 11.57
CA LEU A 67 -10.56 5.24 12.37
C LEU A 67 -10.80 5.49 13.86
N LYS A 68 -10.43 4.52 14.68
CA LYS A 68 -10.43 4.69 16.13
C LYS A 68 -9.35 5.71 16.53
N GLU A 69 -9.59 6.44 17.61
CA GLU A 69 -8.66 7.46 18.11
C GLU A 69 -7.23 6.92 18.31
N ALA A 70 -7.11 5.72 18.86
CA ALA A 70 -5.81 5.06 19.06
C ALA A 70 -5.05 4.72 17.76
N GLU A 71 -5.74 4.64 16.62
CA GLU A 71 -5.15 4.43 15.29
C GLU A 71 -4.84 5.76 14.59
N ALA A 72 -5.71 6.76 14.79
CA ALA A 72 -5.59 8.09 14.19
C ALA A 72 -4.50 8.95 14.84
N ALA A 73 -4.39 8.94 16.18
CA ALA A 73 -3.54 9.85 16.93
C ALA A 73 -2.06 9.83 16.49
N PRO A 74 -1.40 8.66 16.28
CA PRO A 74 -0.01 8.63 15.82
C PRO A 74 0.17 9.17 14.39
N MET A 75 -0.87 9.10 13.54
CA MET A 75 -0.84 9.67 12.19
C MET A 75 -0.94 11.19 12.24
N ILE A 76 -1.90 11.71 13.02
CA ILE A 76 -2.11 13.15 13.22
C ILE A 76 -0.88 13.80 13.85
N GLN A 77 -0.32 13.18 14.88
CA GLN A 77 0.90 13.64 15.53
C GLN A 77 2.08 13.70 14.54
N ARG A 78 2.31 12.61 13.78
CA ARG A 78 3.38 12.59 12.78
C ARG A 78 3.21 13.66 11.70
N ALA A 79 1.98 13.91 11.26
CA ALA A 79 1.69 14.94 10.27
C ALA A 79 2.05 16.34 10.81
N ASN A 80 1.58 16.67 12.01
CA ASN A 80 1.91 17.93 12.69
C ASN A 80 3.41 18.12 12.91
N GLU A 81 4.07 17.10 13.47
CA GLU A 81 5.51 17.17 13.75
C GLU A 81 6.34 17.33 12.48
N THR A 82 5.98 16.61 11.41
CA THR A 82 6.70 16.69 10.14
C THR A 82 6.63 18.09 9.57
N GLN A 83 5.43 18.65 9.50
CA GLN A 83 5.25 19.99 8.96
C GLN A 83 5.93 21.06 9.83
N ALA A 84 5.77 21.00 11.15
CA ALA A 84 6.43 21.94 12.07
C ALA A 84 7.95 21.90 11.95
N ARG A 85 8.55 20.71 11.76
CA ARG A 85 10.00 20.56 11.54
C ARG A 85 10.45 21.14 10.21
N LEU A 86 9.72 20.90 9.12
CA LEU A 86 10.01 21.50 7.81
C LEU A 86 9.99 23.03 7.91
N MET A 87 8.96 23.59 8.55
CA MET A 87 8.89 25.03 8.78
C MET A 87 10.03 25.55 9.67
N LYS A 88 10.42 24.81 10.71
CA LYS A 88 11.57 25.21 11.56
C LYS A 88 12.88 25.27 10.77
N LEU A 89 13.03 24.44 9.73
CA LEU A 89 14.19 24.46 8.84
C LEU A 89 14.15 25.57 7.81
N GLY A 90 13.07 26.35 7.72
CA GLY A 90 12.93 27.43 6.75
C GLY A 90 12.17 27.05 5.49
N ALA A 91 11.73 25.79 5.34
CA ALA A 91 10.89 25.40 4.22
C ALA A 91 9.48 26.01 4.39
N ARG A 92 9.15 26.97 3.52
CA ARG A 92 7.81 27.61 3.44
C ARG A 92 6.96 27.06 2.31
N GLU A 93 7.61 26.62 1.25
CA GLU A 93 6.96 25.96 0.13
C GLU A 93 7.85 24.86 -0.40
N LEU A 94 7.21 23.86 -1.01
CA LEU A 94 7.87 22.72 -1.60
C LEU A 94 7.31 22.52 -3.00
N TYR A 95 8.19 22.18 -3.92
CA TYR A 95 7.85 21.85 -5.29
C TYR A 95 8.25 20.42 -5.61
N VAL A 96 7.43 19.75 -6.41
CA VAL A 96 7.77 18.47 -7.04
C VAL A 96 7.65 18.66 -8.55
N LEU A 97 8.78 18.57 -9.24
CA LEU A 97 8.85 18.65 -10.69
C LEU A 97 8.85 17.23 -11.25
N ALA A 98 8.02 16.96 -12.26
CA ALA A 98 8.07 15.72 -13.00
C ALA A 98 8.63 15.98 -14.41
N SER A 99 9.68 15.27 -14.77
CA SER A 99 10.39 15.41 -16.05
C SER A 99 10.61 14.06 -16.72
N PHE A 100 10.52 14.02 -18.05
CA PHE A 100 10.85 12.84 -18.86
C PHE A 100 12.35 12.65 -19.08
N ALA A 101 13.20 13.51 -18.51
CA ALA A 101 14.65 13.31 -18.50
C ALA A 101 15.06 11.97 -17.86
N ASP A 102 14.26 11.46 -16.91
CA ASP A 102 14.42 10.12 -16.37
C ASP A 102 13.06 9.42 -16.20
N LEU A 103 12.69 8.58 -17.17
CA LEU A 103 11.41 7.84 -17.13
C LEU A 103 11.32 6.83 -15.97
N HIS A 104 12.45 6.45 -15.38
CA HIS A 104 12.47 5.54 -14.22
C HIS A 104 12.17 6.28 -12.91
N ASP A 105 12.78 7.46 -12.72
CA ASP A 105 12.59 8.31 -11.54
C ASP A 105 12.36 9.77 -11.95
N PRO A 106 11.14 10.09 -12.42
CA PRO A 106 10.88 11.35 -13.10
C PRO A 106 10.81 12.56 -12.17
N PHE A 107 10.88 12.36 -10.84
CA PHE A 107 10.57 13.41 -9.88
C PHE A 107 11.81 14.12 -9.32
N ILE A 108 11.71 15.43 -9.14
CA ILE A 108 12.70 16.25 -8.45
C ILE A 108 11.97 17.06 -7.40
N VAL A 109 12.38 16.93 -6.14
CA VAL A 109 11.89 17.78 -5.05
C VAL A 109 12.75 19.03 -5.00
N TYR A 110 12.11 20.20 -5.04
CA TYR A 110 12.74 21.52 -4.92
C TYR A 110 12.16 22.26 -3.72
N VAL A 111 13.03 22.82 -2.89
CA VAL A 111 12.65 23.68 -1.76
C VAL A 111 13.45 24.98 -1.86
N PRO A 112 12.81 26.16 -1.98
CA PRO A 112 13.48 27.44 -1.85
C PRO A 112 13.99 27.56 -0.40
N LEU A 113 15.31 27.53 -0.23
CA LEU A 113 15.93 27.40 1.09
C LEU A 113 17.30 28.05 1.09
N ALA A 114 17.57 28.93 2.04
CA ALA A 114 18.87 29.60 2.15
C ALA A 114 20.03 28.59 2.29
N ASP A 115 21.21 28.93 1.74
CA ASP A 115 22.34 28.00 1.65
C ASP A 115 22.91 27.60 3.02
N ASP A 116 22.65 28.38 4.07
CA ASP A 116 23.04 28.12 5.47
C ASP A 116 22.08 27.19 6.23
N ALA A 117 20.95 26.80 5.61
CA ALA A 117 20.02 25.85 6.20
C ALA A 117 20.59 24.41 6.19
N ASP A 118 20.21 23.62 7.20
CA ASP A 118 20.64 22.22 7.31
C ASP A 118 19.90 21.33 6.30
N GLY A 119 20.44 21.29 5.07
CA GLY A 119 19.92 20.48 3.97
C GLY A 119 19.92 18.99 4.26
N ARG A 120 20.84 18.49 5.10
CA ARG A 120 20.85 17.07 5.47
C ARG A 120 19.66 16.73 6.34
N LEU A 121 19.38 17.56 7.34
CA LEU A 121 18.23 17.36 8.21
C LEU A 121 16.92 17.52 7.44
N LEU A 122 16.85 18.40 6.46
CA LEU A 122 15.71 18.49 5.53
C LEU A 122 15.55 17.20 4.72
N PHE A 123 16.62 16.71 4.10
CA PHE A 123 16.61 15.48 3.32
C PHE A 123 16.12 14.28 4.13
N ASP A 124 16.67 14.05 5.33
CA ASP A 124 16.27 12.95 6.21
C ASP A 124 14.78 13.01 6.63
N ARG A 125 14.12 14.18 6.46
CA ARG A 125 12.69 14.37 6.78
C ARG A 125 11.77 14.15 5.59
N ILE A 126 12.22 14.48 4.38
CA ILE A 126 11.43 14.28 3.15
C ILE A 126 11.70 12.92 2.50
N GLU A 127 12.87 12.32 2.72
CA GLU A 127 13.26 11.02 2.16
C GLU A 127 12.24 9.90 2.47
N PRO A 128 11.59 9.84 3.65
CA PRO A 128 10.53 8.87 3.91
C PRO A 128 9.31 8.99 2.99
N TRP A 129 9.10 10.14 2.33
CA TRP A 129 8.05 10.30 1.31
C TRP A 129 8.47 9.68 -0.03
N PHE A 130 9.76 9.44 -0.24
CA PHE A 130 10.28 9.08 -1.54
C PHE A 130 9.85 7.70 -2.02
N PRO A 131 9.67 6.65 -1.19
CA PRO A 131 9.09 5.38 -1.67
C PRO A 131 7.67 5.50 -2.23
N THR A 132 6.97 6.61 -1.95
CA THR A 132 5.67 6.89 -2.57
C THR A 132 5.81 7.66 -3.88
N LEU A 133 6.88 8.45 -4.04
CA LEU A 133 7.16 9.24 -5.23
C LEU A 133 8.07 8.50 -6.25
N PHE A 134 8.93 7.58 -5.82
CA PHE A 134 10.05 7.00 -6.56
C PHE A 134 10.05 5.47 -6.46
N ASP A 135 10.58 4.76 -7.45
CA ASP A 135 10.77 3.30 -7.34
C ASP A 135 11.92 3.02 -6.35
N GLY A 136 11.83 1.92 -5.60
CA GLY A 136 12.61 1.67 -4.38
C GLY A 136 14.11 1.41 -4.58
N GLU A 137 14.64 1.47 -5.81
CA GLU A 137 15.97 0.96 -6.16
C GLU A 137 17.03 2.06 -6.42
N SER A 138 16.63 3.32 -6.61
CA SER A 138 17.57 4.38 -6.97
C SER A 138 18.31 4.96 -5.76
N GLN A 139 19.64 5.12 -5.87
CA GLN A 139 20.44 5.83 -4.86
C GLN A 139 20.01 7.30 -4.80
N ARG A 140 19.38 7.68 -3.68
CA ARG A 140 18.83 9.01 -3.43
C ARG A 140 19.92 9.95 -2.92
N ALA A 141 19.82 11.21 -3.29
CA ALA A 141 20.74 12.25 -2.86
C ALA A 141 20.04 13.61 -2.78
N PHE A 142 20.76 14.59 -2.26
CA PHE A 142 20.38 15.99 -2.30
C PHE A 142 21.56 16.89 -2.67
N THR A 143 21.26 18.12 -3.11
CA THR A 143 22.26 19.16 -3.35
C THR A 143 21.71 20.54 -2.98
N HIS A 144 22.60 21.43 -2.55
CA HIS A 144 22.32 22.84 -2.28
C HIS A 144 23.03 23.71 -3.32
N LYS A 145 22.32 24.69 -3.90
CA LYS A 145 22.91 25.62 -4.86
C LYS A 145 22.13 26.93 -4.93
N ASN A 146 22.78 28.05 -4.63
CA ASN A 146 22.24 29.41 -4.80
C ASN A 146 20.91 29.64 -4.07
N GLY A 147 20.83 29.22 -2.80
CA GLY A 147 19.62 29.31 -1.99
C GLY A 147 18.51 28.36 -2.43
N ARG A 148 18.89 27.18 -2.95
CA ARG A 148 17.96 26.17 -3.44
C ARG A 148 18.40 24.77 -3.01
N PHE A 149 17.48 24.05 -2.36
CA PHE A 149 17.63 22.64 -2.07
C PHE A 149 16.96 21.80 -3.15
N PHE A 150 17.65 20.77 -3.64
CA PHE A 150 17.12 19.77 -4.54
C PHE A 150 17.32 18.37 -3.97
N ALA A 151 16.33 17.50 -4.13
CA ALA A 151 16.45 16.08 -3.78
C ALA A 151 15.78 15.19 -4.84
N GLY A 152 16.37 14.03 -5.10
CA GLY A 152 15.91 13.08 -6.11
C GLY A 152 16.91 11.94 -6.34
N SER A 153 16.78 11.24 -7.46
CA SER A 153 17.82 10.30 -7.92
C SER A 153 19.09 11.06 -8.30
N ARG A 154 20.26 10.42 -8.25
CA ARG A 154 21.51 11.05 -8.72
C ARG A 154 21.41 11.57 -10.14
N LYS A 155 20.81 10.78 -11.04
CA LYS A 155 20.59 11.15 -12.44
C LYS A 155 19.69 12.37 -12.58
N ALA A 156 18.62 12.46 -11.77
CA ALA A 156 17.76 13.64 -11.74
C ALA A 156 18.52 14.89 -11.27
N LEU A 157 19.40 14.77 -10.27
CA LEU A 157 20.23 15.89 -9.78
C LEU A 157 21.32 16.30 -10.79
N GLU A 158 21.94 15.34 -11.49
CA GLU A 158 22.85 15.61 -12.61
C GLU A 158 22.13 16.38 -13.73
N TYR A 159 20.91 15.95 -14.06
CA TYR A 159 20.07 16.64 -15.03
C TYR A 159 19.77 18.09 -14.60
N VAL A 160 19.38 18.34 -13.34
CA VAL A 160 19.19 19.71 -12.79
C VAL A 160 20.42 20.59 -13.00
N ASN A 161 21.64 20.05 -12.89
CA ASN A 161 22.87 20.81 -13.11
C ASN A 161 23.11 21.19 -14.58
N SER A 162 22.59 20.39 -15.51
CA SER A 162 22.73 20.59 -16.95
C SER A 162 21.49 21.24 -17.61
N LEU A 163 20.43 21.46 -16.83
CA LEU A 163 19.13 21.93 -17.31
C LEU A 163 19.28 23.31 -17.97
N LYS A 164 18.74 23.41 -19.19
CA LYS A 164 18.60 24.67 -19.91
C LYS A 164 17.14 25.07 -19.88
N SER A 165 16.83 26.12 -19.14
CA SER A 165 15.45 26.58 -18.99
C SER A 165 14.86 26.99 -20.34
N GLU A 166 13.60 26.65 -20.55
CA GLU A 166 12.83 27.05 -21.73
C GLU A 166 11.63 27.90 -21.31
N ASP A 167 11.20 28.83 -22.16
CA ASP A 167 9.99 29.61 -21.88
C ASP A 167 8.75 28.71 -22.01
N ARG A 168 7.95 28.69 -20.94
CA ARG A 168 6.74 27.85 -20.82
C ARG A 168 5.53 28.73 -20.50
N PRO A 169 4.97 29.47 -21.48
CA PRO A 169 3.90 30.45 -21.23
C PRO A 169 2.62 29.83 -20.65
N GLU A 170 2.40 28.53 -20.83
CA GLU A 170 1.32 27.76 -20.20
C GLU A 170 1.44 27.69 -18.68
N LEU A 171 2.64 27.81 -18.12
CA LEU A 171 2.87 27.69 -16.68
C LEU A 171 2.15 28.80 -15.89
N ALA A 172 2.30 30.06 -16.33
CA ALA A 172 1.61 31.19 -15.71
C ALA A 172 0.09 31.08 -15.84
N LYS A 173 -0.41 30.57 -16.98
CA LYS A 173 -1.84 30.32 -17.20
C LYS A 173 -2.37 29.24 -16.27
N ALA A 174 -1.62 28.15 -16.09
CA ALA A 174 -1.98 27.06 -15.20
C ALA A 174 -1.97 27.52 -13.72
N PHE A 175 -0.98 28.30 -13.29
CA PHE A 175 -0.98 28.92 -11.96
C PHE A 175 -2.17 29.86 -11.76
N ALA A 176 -2.48 30.70 -12.76
CA ALA A 176 -3.64 31.60 -12.70
C ALA A 176 -4.95 30.80 -12.54
N ALA A 177 -5.10 29.68 -13.25
CA ALA A 177 -6.26 28.81 -13.14
C ALA A 177 -6.33 28.04 -11.80
N ALA A 178 -5.19 27.67 -11.24
CA ALA A 178 -5.11 27.06 -9.91
C ALA A 178 -5.41 28.05 -8.77
N GLY A 179 -5.33 29.36 -9.03
CA GLY A 179 -5.55 30.41 -8.04
C GLY A 179 -4.54 30.37 -6.89
N ASP A 180 -4.69 31.23 -5.90
CA ASP A 180 -3.82 31.21 -4.73
C ASP A 180 -4.30 30.17 -3.71
N THR A 181 -3.88 28.93 -3.87
CA THR A 181 -4.32 27.78 -3.06
C THR A 181 -3.16 27.08 -2.36
N ALA A 182 -3.47 26.27 -1.35
CA ALA A 182 -2.47 25.58 -0.54
C ALA A 182 -1.67 24.53 -1.34
N VAL A 183 -2.32 23.83 -2.26
CA VAL A 183 -1.68 22.86 -3.16
C VAL A 183 -2.08 23.16 -4.60
N GLN A 184 -1.11 23.20 -5.50
CA GLN A 184 -1.30 23.42 -6.93
C GLN A 184 -0.57 22.32 -7.70
N VAL A 185 -1.26 21.55 -8.52
CA VAL A 185 -0.69 20.50 -9.38
C VAL A 185 -0.98 20.86 -10.83
N LEU A 186 0.07 21.18 -11.57
CA LEU A 186 0.01 21.65 -12.93
C LEU A 186 0.55 20.57 -13.86
N LEU A 187 -0.23 20.18 -14.86
CA LEU A 187 0.24 19.37 -15.99
C LEU A 187 0.47 20.30 -17.16
N ILE A 188 1.69 20.34 -17.65
CA ILE A 188 2.14 21.21 -18.74
C ILE A 188 2.88 20.38 -19.78
N PRO A 189 2.20 19.51 -20.55
CA PRO A 189 2.87 18.74 -21.59
C PRO A 189 3.24 19.63 -22.78
N SER A 190 4.48 19.49 -23.27
CA SER A 190 4.96 20.10 -24.50
C SER A 190 4.27 19.49 -25.73
N ALA A 191 4.47 20.08 -26.91
CA ALA A 191 3.94 19.52 -28.15
C ALA A 191 4.48 18.11 -28.42
N ASP A 192 5.76 17.88 -28.16
CA ASP A 192 6.40 16.59 -28.38
C ASP A 192 5.94 15.54 -27.37
N HIS A 193 5.74 15.89 -26.11
CA HIS A 193 5.14 14.99 -25.12
C HIS A 193 3.77 14.48 -25.56
N ARG A 194 2.93 15.36 -26.12
CA ARG A 194 1.62 14.98 -26.61
C ARG A 194 1.69 14.02 -27.79
N ARG A 195 2.65 14.21 -28.70
CA ARG A 195 2.90 13.30 -29.83
C ARG A 195 3.37 11.93 -29.35
N VAL A 196 4.35 11.90 -28.45
CA VAL A 196 4.88 10.64 -27.87
C VAL A 196 3.77 9.86 -27.18
N VAL A 197 2.96 10.53 -26.34
CA VAL A 197 1.82 9.88 -25.67
C VAL A 197 0.81 9.36 -26.69
N GLU A 198 0.48 10.14 -27.73
CA GLU A 198 -0.43 9.70 -28.78
C GLU A 198 0.08 8.44 -29.50
N GLU A 199 1.36 8.42 -29.88
CA GLU A 199 2.00 7.26 -30.51
C GLU A 199 1.99 6.03 -29.60
N MET A 200 2.38 6.17 -28.33
CA MET A 200 2.35 5.07 -27.36
C MET A 200 0.94 4.46 -27.22
N LEU A 201 -0.08 5.31 -27.20
CA LEU A 201 -1.47 4.88 -27.06
C LEU A 201 -2.00 4.17 -28.31
N THR A 202 -1.45 4.44 -29.50
CA THR A 202 -1.80 3.66 -30.71
C THR A 202 -1.27 2.23 -30.69
N GLN A 203 -0.26 1.95 -29.86
CA GLN A 203 0.35 0.63 -29.74
C GLN A 203 -0.28 -0.22 -28.62
N LEU A 204 -1.29 0.31 -27.92
CA LEU A 204 -1.93 -0.43 -26.83
C LEU A 204 -2.72 -1.66 -27.35
N PRO A 205 -2.70 -2.78 -26.61
CA PRO A 205 -3.55 -3.93 -26.89
C PRO A 205 -5.04 -3.54 -26.96
N LYS A 206 -5.84 -4.29 -27.73
CA LYS A 206 -7.26 -3.97 -27.98
C LYS A 206 -8.08 -3.88 -26.69
N GLU A 207 -7.67 -4.61 -25.65
CA GLU A 207 -8.26 -4.63 -24.32
C GLU A 207 -8.15 -3.27 -23.62
N PHE A 208 -7.15 -2.46 -23.99
CA PHE A 208 -6.93 -1.09 -23.53
C PHE A 208 -7.36 -0.05 -24.57
N GLY A 209 -8.13 -0.44 -25.60
CA GLY A 209 -8.60 0.45 -26.65
C GLY A 209 -9.43 1.64 -26.15
N PHE A 210 -9.97 1.57 -24.93
CA PHE A 210 -10.60 2.72 -24.26
C PHE A 210 -9.62 3.89 -24.02
N LEU A 211 -8.31 3.62 -23.90
CA LEU A 211 -7.22 4.60 -23.77
C LEU A 211 -6.73 5.14 -25.12
N SER A 212 -7.44 4.90 -26.22
CA SER A 212 -6.99 5.32 -27.57
C SER A 212 -6.48 6.76 -27.64
N GLY A 213 -5.34 6.95 -28.31
CA GLY A 213 -4.56 8.20 -28.32
C GLY A 213 -5.37 9.44 -28.66
N LYS A 214 -6.18 9.40 -29.72
CA LYS A 214 -6.97 10.56 -30.17
C LYS A 214 -7.97 11.11 -29.14
N LYS A 215 -8.45 10.29 -28.20
CA LYS A 215 -9.36 10.77 -27.13
C LYS A 215 -8.61 11.48 -26.00
N LEU A 216 -7.40 11.03 -25.67
CA LEU A 216 -6.56 11.63 -24.62
C LEU A 216 -5.76 12.83 -25.14
N SER A 217 -5.22 12.74 -26.35
CA SER A 217 -4.39 13.75 -27.00
C SER A 217 -5.19 14.83 -27.74
N ALA A 218 -6.52 14.87 -27.55
CA ALA A 218 -7.49 15.76 -28.19
C ALA A 218 -7.23 17.26 -27.91
N GLY A 219 -6.04 17.76 -28.18
CA GLY A 219 -5.65 19.15 -27.97
C GLY A 219 -5.35 19.57 -26.53
N LEU A 220 -5.07 18.66 -25.58
CA LEU A 220 -4.68 19.05 -24.21
C LEU A 220 -3.57 20.11 -24.25
N ARG A 221 -3.76 21.26 -23.62
CA ARG A 221 -2.74 22.32 -23.55
C ARG A 221 -2.03 22.32 -22.20
N TRP A 222 -2.81 22.34 -21.14
CA TRP A 222 -2.35 22.22 -19.76
C TRP A 222 -3.55 21.80 -18.88
N ALA A 223 -3.26 21.29 -17.70
CA ALA A 223 -4.24 21.12 -16.65
C ALA A 223 -3.71 21.73 -15.35
N ALA A 224 -4.61 22.23 -14.52
CA ALA A 224 -4.31 22.82 -13.24
C ALA A 224 -5.32 22.27 -12.23
N PHE A 225 -4.83 21.57 -11.23
CA PHE A 225 -5.61 21.10 -10.10
C PHE A 225 -5.15 21.85 -8.87
N ALA A 226 -6.11 22.29 -8.08
CA ALA A 226 -5.89 23.12 -6.93
C ALA A 226 -6.69 22.54 -5.76
N PHE A 227 -6.04 22.51 -4.61
CA PHE A 227 -6.68 22.13 -3.38
C PHE A 227 -6.48 23.23 -2.36
N ASP A 228 -7.60 23.71 -1.83
CA ASP A 228 -7.59 24.57 -0.66
C ASP A 228 -8.34 23.92 0.49
N THR A 229 -8.00 24.41 1.66
CA THR A 229 -8.14 23.74 2.95
C THR A 229 -8.96 24.60 3.89
N ARG A 230 -9.18 25.86 3.52
CA ARG A 230 -9.83 26.90 4.30
C ARG A 230 -10.82 27.71 3.46
N PRO A 231 -11.95 28.15 4.05
CA PRO A 231 -12.48 27.77 5.36
C PRO A 231 -13.09 26.35 5.38
N LYS A 232 -13.38 25.79 4.22
CA LYS A 232 -13.79 24.41 3.97
C LYS A 232 -12.88 23.81 2.91
N TRP A 233 -12.83 22.49 2.80
CA TRP A 233 -12.08 21.88 1.71
C TRP A 233 -12.75 22.17 0.39
N SER A 234 -11.94 22.60 -0.58
CA SER A 234 -12.39 22.81 -1.93
C SER A 234 -11.33 22.29 -2.88
N PHE A 235 -11.77 21.45 -3.81
CA PHE A 235 -10.95 21.02 -4.92
C PHE A 235 -11.45 21.70 -6.19
N TYR A 236 -10.51 22.23 -6.95
CA TYR A 236 -10.77 22.88 -8.22
C TYR A 236 -9.84 22.32 -9.29
N GLY A 237 -10.39 21.88 -10.40
CA GLY A 237 -9.63 21.44 -11.57
C GLY A 237 -9.99 22.28 -12.78
N THR A 238 -9.00 22.67 -13.58
CA THR A 238 -9.20 23.23 -14.91
C THR A 238 -8.30 22.52 -15.89
N ILE A 239 -8.87 22.01 -16.96
CA ILE A 239 -8.13 21.44 -18.08
C ILE A 239 -8.38 22.34 -19.28
N GLN A 240 -7.32 22.88 -19.87
CA GLN A 240 -7.39 23.65 -21.09
C GLN A 240 -7.20 22.72 -22.29
N SER A 241 -8.17 22.71 -23.19
CA SER A 241 -8.07 22.05 -24.48
C SER A 241 -7.75 23.06 -25.59
N GLN A 242 -7.53 22.55 -26.80
CA GLN A 242 -7.26 23.38 -27.99
C GLN A 242 -8.50 24.15 -28.45
N ASP A 243 -9.68 23.55 -28.30
CA ASP A 243 -10.97 24.09 -28.69
C ASP A 243 -12.11 23.40 -27.92
N ALA A 244 -13.35 23.82 -28.16
CA ALA A 244 -14.52 23.28 -27.49
C ALA A 244 -14.90 21.84 -27.90
N ALA A 245 -14.54 21.40 -29.10
CA ALA A 245 -14.80 20.02 -29.54
C ALA A 245 -13.88 19.05 -28.79
N SER A 246 -12.61 19.42 -28.71
CA SER A 246 -11.56 18.81 -27.90
C SER A 246 -11.94 18.71 -26.42
N ALA A 247 -12.55 19.76 -25.84
CA ALA A 247 -13.00 19.75 -24.46
C ALA A 247 -14.07 18.66 -24.20
N LYS A 248 -15.03 18.52 -25.12
CA LYS A 248 -16.09 17.49 -25.02
C LYS A 248 -15.51 16.07 -25.10
N ILE A 249 -14.56 15.85 -26.00
CA ILE A 249 -13.88 14.56 -26.14
C ILE A 249 -13.16 14.17 -24.83
N MET A 250 -12.44 15.11 -24.21
CA MET A 250 -11.76 14.85 -22.93
C MET A 250 -12.73 14.58 -21.78
N ARG A 251 -13.90 15.23 -21.75
CA ARG A 251 -14.94 14.96 -20.74
C ARG A 251 -15.44 13.53 -20.90
N ASP A 252 -15.79 13.15 -22.12
CA ASP A 252 -16.32 11.82 -22.42
C ASP A 252 -15.28 10.74 -22.12
N PHE A 253 -14.01 11.02 -22.44
CA PHE A 253 -12.89 10.18 -22.04
C PHE A 253 -12.78 10.02 -20.51
N THR A 254 -12.90 11.11 -19.76
CA THR A 254 -12.84 11.07 -18.28
C THR A 254 -13.99 10.23 -17.71
N LEU A 255 -15.20 10.38 -18.25
CA LEU A 255 -16.36 9.59 -17.87
C LEU A 255 -16.16 8.10 -18.18
N ASP A 256 -15.71 7.77 -19.39
CA ASP A 256 -15.38 6.41 -19.81
C ASP A 256 -14.35 5.79 -18.85
N LEU A 257 -13.29 6.54 -18.52
CA LEU A 257 -12.23 6.09 -17.62
C LEU A 257 -12.74 5.79 -16.21
N LEU A 258 -13.54 6.69 -15.62
CA LEU A 258 -14.15 6.50 -14.31
C LEU A 258 -15.06 5.27 -14.28
N GLN A 259 -15.87 5.06 -15.32
CA GLN A 259 -16.74 3.89 -15.42
C GLN A 259 -15.95 2.58 -15.58
N GLN A 260 -14.86 2.59 -16.35
CA GLN A 260 -13.98 1.42 -16.48
C GLN A 260 -13.26 1.11 -15.17
N PHE A 261 -12.83 2.14 -14.43
CA PHE A 261 -12.27 1.97 -13.08
C PHE A 261 -13.26 1.27 -12.14
N GLY A 262 -14.55 1.61 -12.24
CA GLY A 262 -15.62 0.92 -11.51
C GLY A 262 -15.72 -0.58 -11.75
N LYS A 263 -15.21 -1.08 -12.89
CA LYS A 263 -15.23 -2.51 -13.25
C LYS A 263 -13.99 -3.26 -12.76
N VAL A 264 -12.95 -2.55 -12.31
CA VAL A 264 -11.74 -3.18 -11.75
C VAL A 264 -12.12 -3.96 -10.50
N LYS A 265 -11.69 -5.22 -10.42
CA LYS A 265 -11.90 -6.08 -9.25
C LYS A 265 -10.90 -5.74 -8.14
N GLY A 266 -11.42 -5.51 -6.94
CA GLY A 266 -10.62 -5.32 -5.73
C GLY A 266 -10.24 -6.65 -5.04
N PRO A 267 -9.55 -6.59 -3.88
CA PRO A 267 -9.07 -7.76 -3.14
C PRO A 267 -10.15 -8.77 -2.72
N ALA A 268 -11.42 -8.35 -2.69
CA ALA A 268 -12.57 -9.19 -2.35
C ALA A 268 -13.32 -9.74 -3.58
N ASP A 269 -12.73 -9.67 -4.78
CA ASP A 269 -13.35 -10.06 -6.07
C ASP A 269 -14.64 -9.29 -6.41
N LYS A 270 -14.97 -8.27 -5.63
CA LYS A 270 -15.98 -7.25 -5.93
C LYS A 270 -15.37 -6.17 -6.81
N THR A 271 -16.14 -5.66 -7.77
CA THR A 271 -15.69 -4.48 -8.52
C THR A 271 -15.67 -3.24 -7.62
N ILE A 272 -14.89 -2.23 -7.98
CA ILE A 272 -14.86 -0.96 -7.24
C ILE A 272 -16.27 -0.35 -7.19
N ALA A 273 -17.05 -0.41 -8.28
CA ALA A 273 -18.43 0.05 -8.28
C ALA A 273 -19.30 -0.72 -7.26
N GLN A 274 -19.13 -2.03 -7.14
CA GLN A 274 -19.83 -2.84 -6.14
C GLN A 274 -19.39 -2.53 -4.70
N ALA A 275 -18.11 -2.21 -4.50
CA ALA A 275 -17.60 -1.81 -3.20
C ALA A 275 -18.14 -0.43 -2.76
N PHE A 276 -18.35 0.49 -3.72
CA PHE A 276 -18.90 1.82 -3.47
C PHE A 276 -20.44 1.85 -3.49
N GLY A 277 -21.11 0.86 -4.07
CA GLY A 277 -22.57 0.78 -4.12
C GLY A 277 -23.20 1.96 -4.88
N ARG A 278 -24.33 2.49 -4.38
CA ARG A 278 -25.03 3.65 -4.98
C ARG A 278 -24.19 4.93 -4.98
N ASP A 279 -23.15 4.99 -4.16
CA ASP A 279 -22.26 6.15 -4.07
C ASP A 279 -21.28 6.20 -5.25
N PHE A 280 -21.13 5.10 -6.01
CA PHE A 280 -20.25 5.08 -7.17
C PHE A 280 -20.75 6.00 -8.29
N ASP A 281 -22.05 6.02 -8.57
CA ASP A 281 -22.60 6.89 -9.61
C ASP A 281 -22.48 8.37 -9.21
N GLN A 282 -22.68 8.67 -7.92
CA GLN A 282 -22.46 10.01 -7.37
C GLN A 282 -20.98 10.42 -7.47
N LEU A 283 -20.07 9.47 -7.25
CA LEU A 283 -18.63 9.68 -7.42
C LEU A 283 -18.27 9.98 -8.87
N VAL A 284 -18.79 9.18 -9.81
CA VAL A 284 -18.57 9.39 -11.25
C VAL A 284 -19.09 10.77 -11.65
N GLN A 285 -20.29 11.15 -11.22
CA GLN A 285 -20.85 12.48 -11.49
C GLN A 285 -20.00 13.60 -10.87
N ALA A 286 -19.53 13.42 -9.63
CA ALA A 286 -18.76 14.42 -8.92
C ALA A 286 -17.35 14.63 -9.50
N LEU A 287 -16.75 13.59 -10.08
CA LEU A 287 -15.41 13.65 -10.70
C LEU A 287 -15.45 13.91 -12.20
N THR A 288 -16.62 13.89 -12.83
CA THR A 288 -16.79 14.25 -14.24
C THR A 288 -16.75 15.78 -14.36
N PRO A 289 -15.78 16.35 -15.10
CA PRO A 289 -15.69 17.79 -15.24
C PRO A 289 -16.76 18.35 -16.19
N GLU A 290 -17.18 19.59 -15.95
CA GLU A 290 -18.09 20.33 -16.83
C GLU A 290 -17.33 20.98 -17.98
N VAL A 291 -17.91 21.02 -19.18
CA VAL A 291 -17.32 21.71 -20.34
C VAL A 291 -17.74 23.17 -20.34
N ALA A 292 -16.77 24.07 -20.25
CA ALA A 292 -16.94 25.52 -20.30
C ALA A 292 -16.12 26.08 -21.48
N GLY A 293 -16.71 26.13 -22.67
CA GLY A 293 -16.01 26.55 -23.89
C GLY A 293 -14.92 25.55 -24.28
N ASP A 294 -13.67 26.03 -24.37
CA ASP A 294 -12.45 25.26 -24.63
C ASP A 294 -11.77 24.77 -23.34
N ARG A 295 -12.51 24.73 -22.23
CA ARG A 295 -12.01 24.25 -20.93
C ARG A 295 -12.92 23.18 -20.37
N LEU A 296 -12.34 22.32 -19.55
CA LEU A 296 -13.06 21.49 -18.61
C LEU A 296 -12.83 22.01 -17.19
N VAL A 297 -13.87 22.08 -16.39
CA VAL A 297 -13.83 22.59 -15.02
C VAL A 297 -14.39 21.54 -14.07
N LEU A 298 -13.65 21.24 -13.01
CA LEU A 298 -14.04 20.32 -11.96
C LEU A 298 -14.13 21.08 -10.64
N LYS A 299 -15.25 20.95 -9.95
CA LYS A 299 -15.46 21.52 -8.62
C LYS A 299 -15.98 20.44 -7.70
N ALA A 300 -15.27 20.18 -6.61
CA ALA A 300 -15.74 19.30 -5.55
C ALA A 300 -15.70 20.00 -4.20
N ASP A 301 -16.77 19.80 -3.42
CA ASP A 301 -16.91 20.29 -2.06
C ASP A 301 -16.32 19.29 -1.05
N GLU A 302 -16.23 19.72 0.20
CA GLU A 302 -15.61 18.97 1.29
C GLU A 302 -16.18 17.57 1.47
N SER A 303 -17.50 17.41 1.55
CA SER A 303 -18.13 16.10 1.83
C SER A 303 -17.81 15.08 0.75
N ARG A 304 -17.79 15.51 -0.52
CA ARG A 304 -17.47 14.62 -1.64
C ARG A 304 -16.01 14.18 -1.63
N ILE A 305 -15.09 15.08 -1.27
CA ILE A 305 -13.65 14.77 -1.22
C ILE A 305 -13.34 13.82 -0.06
N THR A 306 -13.92 14.05 1.12
CA THR A 306 -13.68 13.22 2.30
C THR A 306 -14.15 11.78 2.09
N ASP A 307 -15.31 11.56 1.46
CA ASP A 307 -15.86 10.22 1.25
C ASP A 307 -14.98 9.37 0.32
N VAL A 308 -14.45 10.00 -0.73
CA VAL A 308 -13.56 9.33 -1.70
C VAL A 308 -12.23 8.96 -1.06
N LEU A 309 -11.62 9.89 -0.33
CA LEU A 309 -10.33 9.68 0.32
C LEU A 309 -10.44 8.63 1.43
N ALA A 310 -11.50 8.68 2.23
CA ALA A 310 -11.78 7.70 3.28
C ALA A 310 -11.93 6.28 2.73
N LYS A 311 -12.78 6.11 1.70
CA LYS A 311 -13.00 4.80 1.07
C LYS A 311 -11.71 4.30 0.39
N SER A 312 -10.96 5.17 -0.26
CA SER A 312 -9.66 4.82 -0.86
C SER A 312 -8.64 4.35 0.18
N TYR A 313 -8.54 5.06 1.31
CA TYR A 313 -7.69 4.68 2.43
C TYR A 313 -8.07 3.30 3.00
N SER A 314 -9.37 3.02 3.15
CA SER A 314 -9.85 1.73 3.63
C SER A 314 -9.49 0.57 2.67
N LEU A 315 -9.56 0.79 1.35
CA LEU A 315 -9.18 -0.20 0.34
C LEU A 315 -7.67 -0.45 0.32
N GLN A 316 -6.86 0.59 0.52
CA GLN A 316 -5.41 0.51 0.59
C GLN A 316 -4.93 -0.22 1.85
N THR A 317 -5.50 0.08 3.01
CA THR A 317 -5.10 -0.57 4.27
C THR A 317 -5.47 -2.05 4.29
N GLN A 318 -6.65 -2.41 3.76
CA GLN A 318 -7.08 -3.80 3.65
C GLN A 318 -6.15 -4.61 2.73
N SER A 319 -5.84 -4.11 1.52
CA SER A 319 -4.92 -4.78 0.60
C SER A 319 -3.50 -4.88 1.14
N ALA A 320 -2.96 -3.82 1.72
CA ALA A 320 -1.63 -3.83 2.33
C ALA A 320 -1.53 -4.80 3.52
N SER A 321 -2.59 -4.92 4.33
CA SER A 321 -2.64 -5.88 5.44
C SER A 321 -2.65 -7.34 4.95
N GLN A 322 -3.35 -7.64 3.86
CA GLN A 322 -3.37 -8.98 3.27
C GLN A 322 -2.02 -9.35 2.66
N VAL A 323 -1.37 -8.42 1.94
CA VAL A 323 -0.05 -8.64 1.36
C VAL A 323 1.00 -8.89 2.45
N ARG A 324 0.97 -8.11 3.54
CA ARG A 324 1.86 -8.34 4.69
C ARG A 324 1.66 -9.72 5.30
N ARG A 325 0.41 -10.13 5.54
CA ARG A 325 0.08 -11.46 6.09
C ARG A 325 0.48 -12.60 5.16
N ALA A 326 0.26 -12.45 3.85
CA ALA A 326 0.71 -13.43 2.87
C ALA A 326 2.24 -13.57 2.86
N ASN A 327 2.98 -12.46 3.00
CA ASN A 327 4.44 -12.50 3.09
C ASN A 327 4.92 -13.16 4.40
N GLN A 328 4.24 -12.95 5.53
CA GLN A 328 4.55 -13.67 6.78
C GLN A 328 4.36 -15.19 6.63
N LEU A 329 3.25 -15.62 6.01
CA LEU A 329 3.02 -17.04 5.72
C LEU A 329 4.10 -17.62 4.79
N LYS A 330 4.54 -16.87 3.78
CA LYS A 330 5.66 -17.29 2.92
C LYS A 330 6.97 -17.45 3.69
N GLN A 331 7.29 -16.53 4.61
CA GLN A 331 8.46 -16.67 5.47
C GLN A 331 8.38 -17.92 6.36
N ILE A 332 7.20 -18.23 6.91
CA ILE A 332 6.96 -19.46 7.65
C ILE A 332 7.12 -20.69 6.73
N GLY A 333 6.60 -20.64 5.49
CA GLY A 333 6.77 -21.70 4.51
C GLY A 333 8.25 -21.99 4.20
N ILE A 334 9.05 -20.94 4.00
CA ILE A 334 10.50 -21.07 3.81
C ILE A 334 11.17 -21.72 5.03
N ALA A 335 10.79 -21.30 6.24
CA ALA A 335 11.32 -21.89 7.47
C ALA A 335 10.92 -23.37 7.64
N ILE A 336 9.69 -23.74 7.30
CA ILE A 336 9.21 -25.14 7.30
C ILE A 336 10.00 -25.98 6.30
N HIS A 337 10.19 -25.48 5.08
CA HIS A 337 10.98 -26.16 4.04
C HIS A 337 12.44 -26.33 4.47
N SER A 338 13.05 -25.29 5.04
CA SER A 338 14.43 -25.35 5.55
C SER A 338 14.58 -26.33 6.72
N TYR A 339 13.59 -26.38 7.61
CA TYR A 339 13.50 -27.39 8.66
C TYR A 339 13.43 -28.79 8.06
N ALA A 340 12.54 -29.00 7.08
CA ALA A 340 12.32 -30.30 6.45
C ALA A 340 13.52 -30.78 5.63
N ASP A 341 14.25 -29.88 4.98
CA ASP A 341 15.52 -30.19 4.31
C ASP A 341 16.58 -30.67 5.32
N THR A 342 16.67 -30.01 6.48
CA THR A 342 17.63 -30.38 7.52
C THR A 342 17.27 -31.68 8.25
N HIS A 343 15.99 -31.91 8.52
CA HIS A 343 15.52 -33.01 9.38
C HIS A 343 14.93 -34.19 8.60
N GLY A 344 14.76 -34.06 7.28
CA GLY A 344 14.18 -35.08 6.40
C GLY A 344 12.66 -35.26 6.53
N SER A 345 11.97 -34.40 7.29
CA SER A 345 10.53 -34.44 7.53
C SER A 345 10.00 -33.08 7.99
N PHE A 346 8.71 -32.82 7.79
CA PHE A 346 8.01 -31.68 8.38
C PHE A 346 8.11 -31.70 9.92
N PRO A 347 8.08 -30.54 10.58
CA PRO A 347 8.03 -30.49 12.03
C PRO A 347 6.71 -31.11 12.52
N GLN A 348 6.78 -31.91 13.58
CA GLN A 348 5.58 -32.41 14.23
C GLN A 348 4.93 -31.28 15.03
N ARG A 349 3.59 -31.25 15.13
CA ARG A 349 2.88 -30.25 15.94
C ARG A 349 3.41 -30.17 17.37
N ALA A 350 3.74 -31.32 17.94
CA ALA A 350 4.37 -31.46 19.25
C ALA A 350 5.59 -32.37 19.16
N MET A 351 6.76 -31.86 19.52
CA MET A 351 7.97 -32.67 19.64
C MET A 351 8.09 -33.15 21.10
N SER A 352 8.32 -34.46 21.30
CA SER A 352 8.47 -35.07 22.62
C SER A 352 9.90 -34.97 23.14
N GLY A 353 10.06 -34.76 24.45
CA GLY A 353 11.37 -34.60 25.09
C GLY A 353 12.24 -35.86 25.23
N GLU A 354 11.71 -37.06 24.99
CA GLU A 354 12.47 -38.30 25.16
C GLU A 354 12.34 -39.26 23.96
N PRO A 355 13.45 -39.61 23.28
CA PRO A 355 13.49 -40.70 22.31
C PRO A 355 13.09 -42.03 22.98
N GLY A 356 12.08 -42.71 22.46
CA GLY A 356 11.67 -44.06 22.92
C GLY A 356 10.47 -44.12 23.88
N ALA A 357 9.92 -42.99 24.32
CA ALA A 357 8.69 -42.98 25.12
C ALA A 357 7.47 -43.47 24.30
N LYS A 358 6.59 -44.28 24.93
CA LYS A 358 5.32 -44.75 24.34
C LYS A 358 4.46 -43.54 23.93
N PRO A 359 3.79 -43.55 22.76
CA PRO A 359 3.03 -42.40 22.25
C PRO A 359 2.05 -41.79 23.27
N GLU A 360 1.39 -42.65 24.04
CA GLU A 360 0.42 -42.32 25.10
C GLU A 360 1.02 -41.71 26.39
N SER A 361 2.35 -41.69 26.51
CA SER A 361 3.09 -41.10 27.64
C SER A 361 3.90 -39.83 27.27
N ARG A 362 3.90 -39.43 25.99
CA ARG A 362 4.60 -38.22 25.54
C ARG A 362 3.81 -37.00 25.96
N LYS A 363 4.30 -36.25 26.95
CA LYS A 363 3.80 -34.89 27.19
C LYS A 363 4.26 -34.01 26.02
N PRO A 364 3.35 -33.37 25.26
CA PRO A 364 3.74 -32.44 24.22
C PRO A 364 4.38 -31.22 24.90
N LEU A 365 5.66 -30.96 24.64
CA LEU A 365 6.42 -29.95 25.37
C LEU A 365 6.26 -28.57 24.75
N LEU A 366 6.62 -28.43 23.47
CA LEU A 366 6.68 -27.15 22.77
C LEU A 366 6.08 -27.24 21.37
N SER A 367 5.51 -26.12 20.90
CA SER A 367 4.95 -25.96 19.56
C SER A 367 6.01 -26.12 18.46
N TRP A 368 5.60 -26.62 17.29
CA TRP A 368 6.41 -26.58 16.05
C TRP A 368 6.99 -25.19 15.76
N ARG A 369 6.28 -24.12 16.15
CA ARG A 369 6.72 -22.72 16.02
C ARG A 369 8.01 -22.43 16.76
N VAL A 370 8.24 -23.07 17.91
CA VAL A 370 9.50 -22.90 18.66
C VAL A 370 10.66 -23.54 17.89
N TYR A 371 10.45 -24.71 17.30
CA TYR A 371 11.46 -25.41 16.51
C TYR A 371 11.80 -24.75 15.17
N LEU A 372 10.96 -23.84 14.69
CA LEU A 372 11.26 -23.03 13.51
C LEU A 372 12.09 -21.77 13.80
N LEU A 373 12.28 -21.38 15.07
CA LEU A 373 13.00 -20.16 15.42
C LEU A 373 14.41 -20.06 14.82
N PRO A 374 15.25 -21.12 14.77
CA PRO A 374 16.55 -21.05 14.11
C PRO A 374 16.47 -20.72 12.61
N TYR A 375 15.40 -21.14 11.96
CA TYR A 375 15.13 -20.92 10.53
C TYR A 375 14.44 -19.57 10.25
N LEU A 376 14.15 -18.80 11.30
CA LEU A 376 13.53 -17.47 11.26
C LEU A 376 14.47 -16.38 11.82
N GLU A 377 15.77 -16.67 11.86
CA GLU A 377 16.79 -15.77 12.44
C GLU A 377 16.55 -15.46 13.93
N GLN A 378 15.86 -16.35 14.65
CA GLN A 378 15.54 -16.23 16.08
C GLN A 378 16.33 -17.23 16.95
N ASP A 379 17.54 -17.62 16.54
CA ASP A 379 18.41 -18.56 17.26
C ASP A 379 18.67 -18.14 18.72
N ALA A 380 18.87 -16.85 18.97
CA ALA A 380 19.08 -16.32 20.32
C ALA A 380 17.85 -16.50 21.23
N LEU A 381 16.64 -16.49 20.67
CA LEU A 381 15.40 -16.78 21.41
C LEU A 381 15.23 -18.30 21.58
N PHE A 382 15.54 -19.09 20.55
CA PHE A 382 15.48 -20.54 20.61
C PHE A 382 16.33 -21.11 21.76
N LYS A 383 17.57 -20.64 21.90
CA LYS A 383 18.50 -21.04 22.97
C LYS A 383 18.03 -20.70 24.39
N GLN A 384 17.02 -19.85 24.54
CA GLN A 384 16.43 -19.54 25.84
C GLN A 384 15.37 -20.54 26.27
N PHE A 385 14.78 -21.31 25.35
CA PHE A 385 13.79 -22.33 25.70
C PHE A 385 14.45 -23.54 26.36
N ARG A 386 13.80 -24.07 27.40
CA ARG A 386 14.11 -25.41 27.92
C ARG A 386 13.26 -26.42 27.17
N LEU A 387 13.89 -27.13 26.23
CA LEU A 387 13.21 -28.02 25.28
C LEU A 387 12.66 -29.30 25.92
N ASP A 388 13.15 -29.63 27.12
CA ASP A 388 12.74 -30.72 28.00
C ASP A 388 11.60 -30.33 28.96
N GLU A 389 11.18 -29.06 28.95
CA GLU A 389 10.08 -28.54 29.77
C GLU A 389 8.85 -28.18 28.93
N PRO A 390 7.63 -28.29 29.48
CA PRO A 390 6.42 -27.85 28.78
C PRO A 390 6.41 -26.34 28.56
N TRP A 391 5.64 -25.89 27.57
CA TRP A 391 5.50 -24.49 27.16
C TRP A 391 5.07 -23.54 28.29
N ASP A 392 4.36 -24.04 29.30
CA ASP A 392 3.83 -23.31 30.45
C ASP A 392 4.63 -23.53 31.75
N SER A 393 5.82 -24.14 31.65
CA SER A 393 6.75 -24.23 32.78
C SER A 393 7.06 -22.83 33.34
N GLU A 394 7.54 -22.76 34.58
CA GLU A 394 7.89 -21.48 35.21
C GLU A 394 8.93 -20.72 34.37
N HIS A 395 9.84 -21.45 33.71
CA HIS A 395 10.85 -20.88 32.82
C HIS A 395 10.26 -20.49 31.46
N ASN A 396 9.66 -21.43 30.72
CA ASN A 396 9.22 -21.23 29.34
C ASN A 396 8.06 -20.23 29.23
N ARG A 397 7.17 -20.14 30.22
CA ARG A 397 6.03 -19.19 30.15
C ARG A 397 6.49 -17.73 30.02
N LYS A 398 7.66 -17.39 30.57
CA LYS A 398 8.23 -16.03 30.52
C LYS A 398 8.58 -15.62 29.08
N LEU A 399 8.80 -16.59 28.20
CA LEU A 399 9.13 -16.39 26.80
C LEU A 399 7.89 -16.20 25.90
N ILE A 400 6.67 -16.41 26.41
CA ILE A 400 5.43 -16.22 25.64
C ILE A 400 5.33 -14.78 25.11
N ALA A 401 5.70 -13.79 25.93
CA ALA A 401 5.70 -12.38 25.55
C ALA A 401 6.75 -12.01 24.49
N ARG A 402 7.69 -12.92 24.18
CA ARG A 402 8.76 -12.74 23.17
C ARG A 402 8.36 -13.28 21.80
N MET A 403 7.06 -13.34 21.49
CA MET A 403 6.55 -13.85 20.22
C MET A 403 7.17 -13.10 19.02
N PRO A 404 7.85 -13.79 18.09
CA PRO A 404 8.34 -13.18 16.86
C PRO A 404 7.24 -12.50 16.05
N ALA A 405 7.57 -11.37 15.43
CA ALA A 405 6.63 -10.59 14.62
C ALA A 405 6.03 -11.38 13.44
N VAL A 406 6.77 -12.37 12.90
CA VAL A 406 6.30 -13.25 11.82
C VAL A 406 5.08 -14.10 12.24
N TYR A 407 4.91 -14.39 13.54
CA TYR A 407 3.73 -15.10 14.06
C TYR A 407 2.55 -14.19 14.43
N SER A 408 2.73 -12.87 14.41
CA SER A 408 1.67 -11.93 14.74
C SER A 408 0.66 -11.82 13.60
N SER A 409 -0.64 -11.88 13.94
CA SER A 409 -1.75 -11.61 13.00
C SER A 409 -2.08 -10.12 12.84
N GLY A 410 -1.26 -9.22 13.39
CA GLY A 410 -1.49 -7.77 13.40
C GLY A 410 -2.48 -7.29 14.46
N ASP A 411 -3.13 -8.20 15.19
CA ASP A 411 -3.99 -7.88 16.33
C ASP A 411 -3.13 -7.63 17.58
N LYS A 412 -3.22 -6.43 18.14
CA LYS A 412 -2.42 -6.03 19.31
C LYS A 412 -2.83 -6.74 20.59
N ALA A 413 -4.11 -7.05 20.78
CA ALA A 413 -4.60 -7.75 21.97
C ALA A 413 -4.13 -9.20 21.96
N LEU A 414 -4.24 -9.88 20.82
CA LEU A 414 -3.68 -11.22 20.67
C LEU A 414 -2.16 -11.22 20.83
N ALA A 415 -1.46 -10.27 20.21
CA ALA A 415 0.00 -10.17 20.33
C ALA A 415 0.46 -9.95 21.78
N ALA A 416 -0.22 -9.06 22.53
CA ALA A 416 0.06 -8.85 23.94
C ALA A 416 -0.19 -10.10 24.80
N ALA A 417 -1.18 -10.92 24.42
CA ALA A 417 -1.46 -12.21 25.03
C ALA A 417 -0.52 -13.35 24.55
N GLY A 418 0.44 -13.06 23.66
CA GLY A 418 1.32 -14.06 23.05
C GLY A 418 0.56 -15.08 22.20
N LYS A 419 -0.57 -14.67 21.61
CA LYS A 419 -1.42 -15.52 20.77
C LYS A 419 -1.19 -15.26 19.29
N THR A 420 -1.29 -16.34 18.51
CA THR A 420 -1.24 -16.32 17.05
C THR A 420 -2.48 -16.98 16.47
N ARG A 421 -2.89 -16.50 15.29
CA ARG A 421 -3.95 -17.10 14.46
C ARG A 421 -3.38 -18.05 13.39
N LEU A 422 -2.07 -18.11 13.24
CA LEU A 422 -1.40 -18.94 12.23
C LEU A 422 -1.28 -20.35 12.80
N VAL A 423 -2.21 -21.22 12.46
CA VAL A 423 -2.40 -22.56 13.06
C VAL A 423 -2.33 -23.66 12.03
N THR A 424 -1.90 -24.86 12.43
CA THR A 424 -1.97 -26.03 11.54
C THR A 424 -3.33 -26.75 11.71
N PRO A 425 -3.94 -27.28 10.63
CA PRO A 425 -5.10 -28.17 10.73
C PRO A 425 -4.74 -29.46 11.46
N MET A 426 -5.34 -29.70 12.62
CA MET A 426 -5.17 -30.96 13.36
C MET A 426 -6.22 -31.96 12.88
N ILE A 427 -5.78 -32.87 12.02
CA ILE A 427 -6.57 -33.95 11.46
C ILE A 427 -5.69 -35.18 11.22
N LYS A 428 -6.28 -36.37 11.30
CA LYS A 428 -5.62 -37.60 10.87
C LYS A 428 -5.25 -37.48 9.39
N ASN A 429 -4.08 -37.96 9.00
CA ASN A 429 -3.53 -37.78 7.64
C ASN A 429 -3.22 -36.32 7.25
N GLY A 430 -3.16 -35.38 8.20
CA GLY A 430 -2.66 -34.02 7.97
C GLY A 430 -1.12 -33.93 7.92
N VAL A 431 -0.57 -32.79 7.51
CA VAL A 431 0.90 -32.62 7.36
C VAL A 431 1.65 -32.60 8.70
N PHE A 432 1.08 -32.00 9.75
CA PHE A 432 1.72 -31.82 11.06
C PHE A 432 1.25 -32.85 12.10
N GLU A 433 0.78 -34.01 11.63
CA GLU A 433 0.24 -35.09 12.45
C GLU A 433 1.21 -35.52 13.57
N SER A 434 0.69 -35.71 14.78
CA SER A 434 1.49 -36.10 15.96
C SER A 434 1.38 -37.59 16.28
N GLU A 435 0.36 -38.25 15.76
CA GLU A 435 0.06 -39.67 15.97
C GLU A 435 0.57 -40.48 14.78
N GLY A 436 1.89 -40.46 14.56
CA GLY A 436 2.52 -41.15 13.43
C GLY A 436 4.01 -40.85 13.30
N PRO A 437 4.70 -41.51 12.36
CA PRO A 437 6.04 -41.10 11.97
C PRO A 437 6.03 -39.66 11.44
N PRO A 438 7.15 -38.91 11.57
CA PRO A 438 7.27 -37.59 10.95
C PRO A 438 6.97 -37.65 9.44
N VAL A 439 6.07 -36.77 8.98
CA VAL A 439 5.62 -36.71 7.58
C VAL A 439 6.73 -36.13 6.71
N LYS A 440 6.96 -36.72 5.54
CA LYS A 440 7.93 -36.26 4.54
C LYS A 440 7.22 -35.66 3.34
N PHE A 441 7.94 -34.92 2.50
CA PHE A 441 7.41 -34.45 1.22
C PHE A 441 6.89 -35.60 0.34
N SER A 442 7.55 -36.76 0.35
CA SER A 442 7.12 -37.95 -0.40
C SER A 442 5.78 -38.53 0.06
N ASP A 443 5.33 -38.19 1.27
CA ASP A 443 4.08 -38.69 1.84
C ASP A 443 2.87 -37.82 1.44
N ILE A 444 3.10 -36.69 0.75
CA ILE A 444 2.07 -35.80 0.21
C ILE A 444 1.74 -36.26 -1.22
N THR A 445 0.96 -37.32 -1.35
CA THR A 445 0.65 -37.94 -2.64
C THR A 445 -0.41 -37.19 -3.45
N ASP A 446 -1.22 -36.34 -2.81
CA ASP A 446 -2.26 -35.55 -3.48
C ASP A 446 -1.71 -34.27 -4.14
N GLY A 447 -0.40 -34.03 -3.95
CA GLY A 447 0.34 -32.91 -4.52
C GLY A 447 0.54 -31.76 -3.53
N THR A 448 1.76 -31.24 -3.47
CA THR A 448 2.13 -30.18 -2.51
C THR A 448 1.40 -28.85 -2.74
N SER A 449 0.95 -28.58 -3.97
CA SER A 449 0.13 -27.42 -4.32
C SER A 449 -1.35 -27.59 -3.96
N ASN A 450 -1.76 -28.78 -3.51
CA ASN A 450 -3.13 -29.14 -3.18
C ASN A 450 -3.34 -29.39 -1.68
N THR A 451 -2.28 -29.35 -0.88
CA THR A 451 -2.32 -29.67 0.56
C THR A 451 -1.95 -28.45 1.38
N VAL A 452 -2.83 -28.05 2.29
CA VAL A 452 -2.67 -26.92 3.22
C VAL A 452 -1.89 -27.35 4.45
N MET A 453 -0.87 -26.57 4.81
CA MET A 453 -0.07 -26.75 6.03
C MET A 453 -0.53 -25.85 7.18
N ILE A 454 -0.78 -24.57 6.88
CA ILE A 454 -1.08 -23.52 7.86
C ILE A 454 -2.29 -22.72 7.41
N VAL A 455 -3.17 -22.42 8.36
CA VAL A 455 -4.38 -21.62 8.21
C VAL A 455 -4.27 -20.38 9.09
N GLU A 456 -4.62 -19.21 8.56
CA GLU A 456 -4.92 -18.04 9.38
C GLU A 456 -6.34 -18.17 9.94
N ALA A 457 -6.48 -18.81 11.10
CA ALA A 457 -7.77 -19.12 11.71
C ALA A 457 -8.49 -17.88 12.24
N ALA A 458 -9.72 -18.05 12.70
CA ALA A 458 -10.50 -16.98 13.31
C ALA A 458 -9.90 -16.53 14.66
N GLU A 459 -10.32 -15.36 15.15
CA GLU A 459 -9.76 -14.77 16.38
C GLU A 459 -10.02 -15.66 17.61
N GLU A 460 -11.21 -16.26 17.68
CA GLU A 460 -11.61 -17.20 18.71
C GLU A 460 -10.78 -18.49 18.74
N SER A 461 -10.13 -18.82 17.63
CA SER A 461 -9.27 -19.99 17.48
C SER A 461 -7.78 -19.69 17.72
N ALA A 462 -7.45 -18.47 18.15
CA ALA A 462 -6.06 -18.08 18.38
C ALA A 462 -5.45 -18.83 19.58
N VAL A 463 -4.26 -19.38 19.38
CA VAL A 463 -3.52 -20.19 20.37
C VAL A 463 -2.28 -19.45 20.85
N VAL A 464 -1.81 -19.75 22.07
CA VAL A 464 -0.51 -19.27 22.55
C VAL A 464 0.58 -19.87 21.66
N TRP A 465 1.48 -19.05 21.11
CA TRP A 465 2.39 -19.50 20.05
C TRP A 465 3.41 -20.57 20.49
N THR A 466 3.74 -20.65 21.78
CA THR A 466 4.63 -21.68 22.34
C THR A 466 3.91 -22.99 22.66
N ARG A 467 2.57 -22.96 22.74
CA ARG A 467 1.74 -24.10 23.10
C ARG A 467 1.67 -25.09 21.92
N PRO A 468 1.90 -26.39 22.15
CA PRO A 468 1.78 -27.43 21.12
C PRO A 468 0.32 -27.83 20.86
N ASP A 469 -0.55 -26.84 20.72
CA ASP A 469 -1.98 -26.99 20.44
C ASP A 469 -2.35 -26.11 19.24
N ASP A 470 -3.31 -26.54 18.45
CA ASP A 470 -3.62 -25.96 17.15
C ASP A 470 -5.11 -26.21 16.80
N LEU A 471 -5.55 -26.01 15.55
CA LEU A 471 -6.97 -26.02 15.21
C LEU A 471 -7.49 -27.45 14.95
N PRO A 472 -8.37 -28.02 15.80
CA PRO A 472 -9.01 -29.30 15.51
C PRO A 472 -9.96 -29.17 14.31
N ILE A 473 -9.81 -30.05 13.32
CA ILE A 473 -10.73 -30.10 12.19
C ILE A 473 -11.83 -31.13 12.48
N ASP A 474 -13.07 -30.65 12.51
CA ASP A 474 -14.25 -31.51 12.47
C ASP A 474 -14.56 -31.85 11.01
N GLU A 475 -14.43 -33.12 10.61
CA GLU A 475 -14.70 -33.55 9.23
C GLU A 475 -16.13 -33.23 8.75
N LYS A 476 -17.09 -33.10 9.68
CA LYS A 476 -18.48 -32.71 9.35
C LYS A 476 -18.65 -31.19 9.25
N ALA A 477 -17.71 -30.43 9.80
CA ALA A 477 -17.72 -28.97 9.82
C ALA A 477 -16.31 -28.38 9.67
N PRO A 478 -15.60 -28.66 8.55
CA PRO A 478 -14.16 -28.37 8.41
C PRO A 478 -13.83 -26.86 8.41
N ALA A 479 -14.84 -26.01 8.16
CA ALA A 479 -14.71 -24.56 8.20
C ALA A 479 -14.78 -23.95 9.62
N LYS A 480 -15.15 -24.75 10.64
CA LYS A 480 -15.37 -24.27 12.00
C LYS A 480 -14.07 -23.70 12.58
N GLY A 481 -14.13 -22.46 13.05
CA GLY A 481 -12.97 -21.78 13.64
C GLY A 481 -11.95 -21.24 12.64
N ILE A 482 -12.19 -21.37 11.33
CA ILE A 482 -11.31 -20.83 10.28
C ILE A 482 -11.74 -19.43 9.87
N PHE A 483 -12.99 -19.29 9.44
CA PHE A 483 -13.51 -18.02 8.91
C PHE A 483 -14.19 -17.23 10.03
N GLY A 484 -13.58 -16.12 10.46
CA GLY A 484 -14.19 -15.22 11.43
C GLY A 484 -15.57 -14.72 10.99
N ALA A 485 -16.40 -14.29 11.94
CA ALA A 485 -17.79 -13.89 11.71
C ALA A 485 -17.96 -12.89 10.56
N ASN A 486 -17.05 -11.90 10.48
CA ASN A 486 -17.06 -10.82 9.48
C ASN A 486 -16.06 -11.01 8.33
N ALA A 487 -15.39 -12.16 8.24
CA ALA A 487 -14.35 -12.40 7.24
C ALA A 487 -14.93 -13.01 5.95
N GLY A 488 -14.51 -12.48 4.78
CA GLY A 488 -14.85 -13.04 3.47
C GLY A 488 -14.07 -14.32 3.10
N GLY A 489 -13.04 -14.66 3.88
CA GLY A 489 -12.14 -15.78 3.65
C GLY A 489 -10.98 -15.78 4.64
N ALA A 490 -10.01 -16.67 4.42
CA ALA A 490 -8.80 -16.81 5.22
C ALA A 490 -7.59 -17.08 4.31
N LEU A 491 -6.41 -16.63 4.71
CA LEU A 491 -5.16 -17.00 4.04
C LEU A 491 -4.73 -18.40 4.48
N MET A 492 -4.29 -19.21 3.52
CA MET A 492 -3.78 -20.56 3.76
C MET A 492 -2.45 -20.75 3.04
N LEU A 493 -1.49 -21.35 3.72
CA LEU A 493 -0.19 -21.74 3.20
C LEU A 493 -0.24 -23.20 2.77
N PHE A 494 0.17 -23.47 1.55
CA PHE A 494 0.23 -24.80 0.95
C PHE A 494 1.61 -25.42 1.12
N ALA A 495 1.69 -26.74 0.97
CA ALA A 495 2.92 -27.51 1.17
C ALA A 495 4.03 -27.15 0.18
N ASP A 496 3.70 -26.59 -0.99
CA ASP A 496 4.65 -26.04 -1.95
C ASP A 496 5.17 -24.62 -1.61
N GLY A 497 4.67 -24.02 -0.52
CA GLY A 497 5.04 -22.67 -0.09
C GLY A 497 4.19 -21.55 -0.71
N SER A 498 3.23 -21.88 -1.59
CA SER A 498 2.27 -20.92 -2.12
C SER A 498 1.25 -20.50 -1.04
N VAL A 499 0.71 -19.29 -1.16
CA VAL A 499 -0.28 -18.75 -0.22
C VAL A 499 -1.51 -18.31 -1.00
N HIS A 500 -2.66 -18.87 -0.65
CA HIS A 500 -3.94 -18.57 -1.30
C HIS A 500 -4.93 -17.97 -0.30
N HIS A 501 -5.77 -17.05 -0.78
CA HIS A 501 -6.91 -16.55 -0.03
C HIS A 501 -8.14 -17.41 -0.33
N ILE A 502 -8.49 -18.30 0.60
CA ILE A 502 -9.62 -19.21 0.46
C ILE A 502 -10.89 -18.50 0.92
N LYS A 503 -11.88 -18.41 0.03
CA LYS A 503 -13.17 -17.75 0.30
C LYS A 503 -13.99 -18.58 1.29
N LYS A 504 -14.74 -17.91 2.17
CA LYS A 504 -15.67 -18.56 3.12
C LYS A 504 -16.76 -19.39 2.43
N SER A 505 -17.04 -19.11 1.16
CA SER A 505 -17.99 -19.83 0.32
C SER A 505 -17.45 -21.12 -0.31
N ILE A 506 -16.22 -21.54 0.03
CA ILE A 506 -15.67 -22.82 -0.43
C ILE A 506 -16.57 -23.98 0.00
N ASP A 507 -16.71 -24.98 -0.87
CA ASP A 507 -17.40 -26.22 -0.54
C ASP A 507 -16.71 -26.93 0.64
N ALA A 508 -17.49 -27.45 1.58
CA ALA A 508 -16.97 -28.03 2.80
C ALA A 508 -16.11 -29.28 2.53
N LYS A 509 -16.48 -30.12 1.55
CA LYS A 509 -15.69 -31.31 1.21
C LYS A 509 -14.39 -30.90 0.54
N ASN A 510 -14.44 -29.95 -0.40
CA ASN A 510 -13.24 -29.42 -1.04
C ASN A 510 -12.27 -28.85 0.02
N LEU A 511 -12.77 -28.11 1.00
CA LEU A 511 -11.95 -27.59 2.09
C LEU A 511 -11.34 -28.71 2.95
N LEU A 512 -12.11 -29.75 3.27
CA LEU A 512 -11.62 -30.90 4.02
C LEU A 512 -10.46 -31.60 3.29
N TYR A 513 -10.63 -31.87 1.99
CA TYR A 513 -9.61 -32.55 1.18
C TYR A 513 -8.31 -31.76 1.10
N LEU A 514 -8.38 -30.41 1.07
CA LEU A 514 -7.19 -29.56 1.17
C LEU A 514 -6.38 -29.77 2.46
N PHE A 515 -6.98 -30.28 3.54
CA PHE A 515 -6.28 -30.56 4.81
C PHE A 515 -5.66 -31.96 4.89
N LEU A 516 -5.94 -32.83 3.91
CA LEU A 516 -5.45 -34.20 3.83
C LEU A 516 -4.27 -34.27 2.85
N ARG A 517 -3.28 -35.11 3.16
CA ARG A 517 -2.07 -35.24 2.34
C ARG A 517 -2.12 -36.35 1.28
N ASN A 518 -3.00 -37.33 1.49
CA ASN A 518 -2.99 -38.61 0.76
C ASN A 518 -4.35 -39.31 0.70
N ASP A 519 -5.44 -38.57 0.55
CA ASP A 519 -6.79 -39.13 0.42
C ASP A 519 -7.16 -39.48 -1.02
N GLY A 520 -6.40 -39.02 -2.02
CA GLY A 520 -6.61 -39.27 -3.44
C GLY A 520 -7.81 -38.56 -4.06
N ASN A 521 -8.46 -37.65 -3.32
CA ASN A 521 -9.64 -36.94 -3.81
C ASN A 521 -9.24 -35.71 -4.64
N PRO A 522 -9.94 -35.44 -5.76
CA PRO A 522 -9.68 -34.25 -6.55
C PRO A 522 -10.11 -32.99 -5.77
N VAL A 523 -9.25 -31.97 -5.79
CA VAL A 523 -9.52 -30.66 -5.19
C VAL A 523 -9.52 -29.57 -6.25
N GLN A 524 -10.29 -28.52 -5.99
CA GLN A 524 -10.23 -27.26 -6.72
C GLN A 524 -9.56 -26.20 -5.86
N VAL A 525 -8.31 -25.87 -6.21
CA VAL A 525 -7.57 -24.76 -5.60
C VAL A 525 -8.03 -23.46 -6.27
N PRO A 526 -8.54 -22.45 -5.52
CA PRO A 526 -9.07 -21.21 -6.08
C PRO A 526 -8.05 -20.30 -6.76
#